data_AF-A0A5E4QID2-F1
#
_entry.id   AF-A0A5E4QID2-F1
#
_cell.length_a   1.000
_cell.length_b   1.000
_cell.length_c   1.000
_cell.angle_alpha   90.00
_cell.angle_beta   90.00
_cell.angle_gamma   90.00
#
_symmetry.space_group_name_H-M   'P 1'
#
loop_
_entity.id
_entity.type
_entity.pdbx_description
1 polymer ?
#
loop_
_entity_poly.entity_id
_entity_poly.type
_entity_poly.pdbx_seq_one_letter_code
_entity_poly.pdbx_strand_id
1 'polypeptide(L)'
;MDLAEDEERPFQPDLLNSTVYIISMALQISTFAINYRGEPFMEGLRANKPLLYSIVISGGTVVALAAGLLPDLSSMFEIVDFPYEYRMILLQVLAADMFFSYLADRLCLMLFGEGRATPPT
;
A
#
# COMPACT_ATOMS: atom_id res chain seq x y z
N MET A 1 -30.63 28.84 7.10
CA MET A 1 -30.13 27.56 6.59
C MET A 1 -29.01 27.95 5.64
N ASP A 2 -27.81 28.11 6.19
CA ASP A 2 -26.63 28.65 5.51
C ASP A 2 -26.08 27.59 4.53
N LEU A 3 -26.60 27.60 3.31
CA LEU A 3 -26.16 26.74 2.21
C LEU A 3 -24.85 27.25 1.56
N ALA A 4 -23.93 27.83 2.36
CA ALA A 4 -22.76 28.55 1.86
C ALA A 4 -21.41 27.91 2.23
N GLU A 5 -21.37 26.72 2.86
CA GLU A 5 -20.11 26.12 3.35
C GLU A 5 -19.63 24.88 2.59
N ASP A 6 -20.07 24.66 1.36
CA ASP A 6 -19.45 23.68 0.43
C ASP A 6 -18.60 24.38 -0.65
N GLU A 7 -17.92 25.48 -0.29
CA GLU A 7 -16.78 25.91 -1.11
C GLU A 7 -15.68 24.85 -0.96
N GLU A 8 -15.45 24.10 -2.04
CA GLU A 8 -14.29 23.22 -2.20
C GLU A 8 -13.03 24.03 -1.86
N ARG A 9 -12.56 23.88 -0.61
CA ARG A 9 -11.36 24.57 -0.16
C ARG A 9 -10.22 24.15 -1.09
N PRO A 10 -9.45 25.12 -1.62
CA PRO A 10 -8.36 24.80 -2.52
C PRO A 10 -7.40 23.83 -1.83
N PHE A 11 -6.87 22.87 -2.60
CA PHE A 11 -5.91 21.91 -2.09
C PHE A 11 -4.75 22.63 -1.39
N GLN A 12 -4.46 22.21 -0.17
CA GLN A 12 -3.32 22.69 0.60
C GLN A 12 -2.48 21.49 1.02
N PRO A 13 -1.17 21.49 0.71
CA PRO A 13 -0.28 20.46 1.20
C PRO A 13 -0.19 20.57 2.72
N ASP A 14 -0.66 19.54 3.41
CA ASP A 14 -0.62 19.42 4.85
C ASP A 14 -0.22 18.00 5.29
N LEU A 15 -0.02 17.84 6.59
CA LEU A 15 0.38 16.57 7.18
C LEU A 15 -0.69 15.48 6.96
N LEU A 16 -1.97 15.83 6.99
CA LEU A 16 -3.06 14.89 6.88
C LEU A 16 -3.18 14.34 5.45
N ASN A 17 -3.20 15.22 4.46
CA ASN A 17 -3.27 14.89 3.04
C ASN A 17 -2.07 14.02 2.65
N SER A 18 -0.87 14.42 3.07
CA SER A 18 0.36 13.66 2.86
C SER A 18 0.27 12.26 3.45
N THR A 19 -0.26 12.14 4.67
CA THR A 19 -0.41 10.86 5.37
C THR A 19 -1.43 9.96 4.68
N VAL A 20 -2.62 10.50 4.38
CA VAL A 20 -3.70 9.75 3.73
C VAL A 20 -3.24 9.26 2.36
N TYR A 21 -2.50 10.08 1.60
CA TYR A 21 -1.90 9.68 0.34
C TYR A 21 -0.96 8.48 0.51
N ILE A 22 0.01 8.56 1.42
CA ILE A 22 0.98 7.48 1.67
C ILE A 22 0.28 6.19 2.12
N ILE A 23 -0.65 6.29 3.06
CA ILE A 23 -1.42 5.12 3.54
C ILE A 23 -2.23 4.52 2.40
N SER A 24 -2.93 5.33 1.61
CA SER A 24 -3.75 4.85 0.50
C SER A 24 -2.92 4.16 -0.58
N MET A 25 -1.74 4.70 -0.90
CA MET A 25 -0.81 4.08 -1.83
C MET A 25 -0.28 2.75 -1.30
N ALA A 26 0.12 2.70 -0.03
CA ALA A 26 0.58 1.47 0.60
C ALA A 26 -0.52 0.39 0.65
N LEU A 27 -1.75 0.77 0.99
CA LEU A 27 -2.91 -0.12 1.01
C LEU A 27 -3.20 -0.72 -0.36
N GLN A 28 -3.11 0.08 -1.44
CA GLN A 28 -3.29 -0.42 -2.80
C GLN A 28 -2.24 -1.48 -3.16
N ILE A 29 -0.97 -1.22 -2.82
CA ILE A 29 0.13 -2.15 -3.07
C ILE A 29 -0.02 -3.42 -2.23
N SER A 30 -0.35 -3.27 -0.93
CA SER A 30 -0.60 -4.36 0.01
C SER A 30 -1.73 -5.27 -0.46
N THR A 31 -2.86 -4.67 -0.84
CA THR A 31 -4.02 -5.39 -1.39
C THR A 31 -3.62 -6.20 -2.61
N PHE A 32 -2.89 -5.58 -3.54
CA PHE A 32 -2.46 -6.28 -4.75
C PHE A 32 -1.47 -7.40 -4.45
N ALA A 33 -0.50 -7.16 -3.57
CA ALA A 33 0.54 -8.14 -3.22
C ALA A 33 -0.01 -9.36 -2.47
N ILE A 34 -0.95 -9.16 -1.55
CA ILE A 34 -1.52 -10.22 -0.71
C ILE A 34 -2.57 -11.03 -1.46
N ASN A 35 -3.43 -10.38 -2.26
CA ASN A 35 -4.49 -11.09 -2.97
C ASN A 35 -3.98 -11.83 -4.22
N TYR A 36 -2.73 -11.63 -4.63
CA TYR A 36 -2.16 -12.33 -5.77
C TYR A 36 -1.79 -13.78 -5.42
N ARG A 37 -2.68 -14.72 -5.73
CA ARG A 37 -2.56 -16.15 -5.38
C ARG A 37 -1.61 -16.97 -6.26
N GLY A 38 -1.39 -16.60 -7.52
CA GLY A 38 -0.62 -17.41 -8.46
C GLY A 38 -1.35 -18.71 -8.87
N GLU A 39 -0.62 -19.82 -8.93
CA GLU A 39 -1.09 -21.12 -9.47
C GLU A 39 -2.34 -21.64 -8.72
N PRO A 40 -3.24 -22.42 -9.37
CA PRO A 40 -3.13 -23.06 -10.70
C PRO A 40 -3.69 -22.23 -11.88
N PHE A 41 -4.19 -21.02 -11.64
CA PHE A 41 -4.86 -20.19 -12.67
C PHE A 41 -4.04 -18.96 -13.10
N MET A 42 -3.01 -18.60 -12.34
CA MET A 42 -2.09 -17.51 -12.66
C MET A 42 -0.65 -17.96 -12.43
N GLU A 43 0.29 -17.36 -13.15
CA GLU A 43 1.71 -17.56 -12.87
C GLU A 43 2.06 -17.06 -11.46
N GLY A 44 2.88 -17.79 -10.71
CA GLY A 44 3.30 -17.36 -9.38
C GLY A 44 3.99 -15.98 -9.41
N LEU A 45 3.85 -15.19 -8.34
CA LEU A 45 4.36 -13.81 -8.30
C LEU A 45 5.86 -13.71 -8.62
N ARG A 46 6.65 -14.72 -8.24
CA ARG A 46 8.09 -14.79 -8.54
C ARG A 46 8.40 -15.13 -9.99
N ALA A 47 7.49 -15.81 -10.66
CA ALA A 47 7.65 -16.18 -12.06
C ALA A 47 7.21 -15.01 -12.98
N ASN A 48 6.18 -14.25 -12.58
CA ASN A 48 5.80 -12.98 -13.22
C ASN A 48 6.74 -11.82 -12.81
N LYS A 49 7.92 -11.77 -13.41
CA LYS A 49 8.96 -10.75 -13.11
C LYS A 49 8.50 -9.30 -13.29
N PRO A 50 7.78 -8.92 -14.37
CA PRO A 50 7.28 -7.55 -14.51
C PRO A 50 6.40 -7.13 -13.33
N LEU A 51 5.52 -8.02 -12.89
CA LEU A 51 4.61 -7.75 -11.78
C LEU A 51 5.36 -7.64 -10.45
N LEU A 52 6.31 -8.56 -10.21
CA LEU A 52 7.16 -8.51 -9.03
C LEU A 52 7.93 -7.18 -8.95
N TYR A 53 8.56 -6.75 -10.05
CA TYR A 53 9.28 -5.49 -10.08
C TYR A 53 8.35 -4.30 -9.88
N SER A 54 7.14 -4.31 -10.44
CA SER A 54 6.15 -3.26 -10.20
C SER A 54 5.82 -3.11 -8.72
N ILE A 55 5.51 -4.21 -8.02
CA ILE A 55 5.20 -4.19 -6.58
C ILE A 55 6.41 -3.74 -5.75
N VAL A 56 7.61 -4.25 -6.06
CA VAL A 56 8.82 -3.91 -5.30
C VAL A 56 9.21 -2.46 -5.50
N ILE A 57 9.16 -1.96 -6.73
CA ILE A 57 9.51 -0.56 -7.05
C ILE A 57 8.47 0.39 -6.45
N SER A 58 7.18 0.12 -6.63
CA SER A 58 6.10 0.96 -6.07
C SER A 58 6.12 0.94 -4.54
N GLY A 59 6.22 -0.23 -3.91
CA GLY A 59 6.32 -0.38 -2.46
C GLY A 59 7.56 0.30 -1.90
N GLY A 60 8.72 0.10 -2.54
CA GLY A 60 9.97 0.77 -2.18
C GLY A 60 9.86 2.29 -2.28
N THR A 61 9.22 2.79 -3.32
CA THR A 61 9.00 4.24 -3.52
C THR A 61 8.12 4.82 -2.43
N VAL A 62 7.00 4.16 -2.09
CA VAL A 62 6.10 4.62 -1.03
C VAL A 62 6.81 4.64 0.33
N VAL A 63 7.60 3.60 0.64
CA VAL A 63 8.41 3.57 1.87
C VAL A 63 9.48 4.66 1.86
N ALA A 64 10.13 4.91 0.72
CA ALA A 64 11.14 5.96 0.59
C ALA A 64 10.54 7.37 0.74
N LEU A 65 9.32 7.60 0.22
CA LEU A 65 8.57 8.83 0.41
C LEU A 65 8.15 9.01 1.87
N ALA A 66 7.58 7.97 2.50
CA ALA A 66 7.23 7.98 3.92
C ALA A 66 8.47 8.26 4.80
N ALA A 67 9.62 7.68 4.45
CA ALA A 67 10.89 7.88 5.13
C ALA A 67 11.58 9.22 4.80
N GLY A 68 11.04 10.02 3.87
CA GLY A 68 11.60 11.31 3.43
C GLY A 68 12.96 11.20 2.75
N LEU A 69 13.23 10.10 2.03
CA LEU A 69 14.50 9.86 1.33
C LEU A 69 14.55 10.47 -0.08
N LEU A 70 13.39 10.81 -0.65
CA LEU A 70 13.24 11.34 -2.01
C LEU A 70 12.59 12.74 -1.95
N PRO A 71 13.35 13.81 -1.63
CA PRO A 71 12.79 15.15 -1.47
C PRO A 71 12.22 15.71 -2.79
N ASP A 72 12.87 15.44 -3.92
CA ASP A 72 12.40 15.87 -5.24
C ASP A 72 11.06 15.22 -5.60
N LEU A 73 10.87 13.96 -5.22
CA LEU A 73 9.61 13.26 -5.47
C LEU A 73 8.52 13.69 -4.49
N SER A 74 8.90 13.96 -3.24
CA SER A 74 7.99 14.47 -2.21
C SER A 74 7.42 15.84 -2.60
N SER A 75 8.23 16.73 -3.16
CA SER A 75 7.77 18.02 -3.66
C SER A 75 6.83 17.90 -4.87
N MET A 76 7.11 16.97 -5.79
CA MET A 76 6.22 16.70 -6.94
C MET A 76 4.84 16.18 -6.53
N PHE A 77 4.77 15.40 -5.45
CA PHE A 77 3.51 14.89 -4.89
C PHE A 77 2.92 15.79 -3.81
N GLU A 78 3.50 16.98 -3.59
CA GLU A 78 3.06 17.94 -2.56
C GLU A 78 2.99 17.31 -1.15
N ILE A 79 3.91 16.39 -0.87
CA ILE A 79 4.08 15.71 0.42
C ILE A 79 4.89 16.62 1.34
N VAL A 80 4.32 16.94 2.49
CA VAL A 80 4.97 17.75 3.53
C VAL A 80 5.96 16.90 4.32
N ASP A 81 7.06 17.51 4.76
CA ASP A 81 8.04 16.87 5.61
C ASP A 81 7.43 16.39 6.94
N PHE A 82 7.42 15.07 7.12
CA PHE A 82 6.99 14.45 8.36
C PHE A 82 8.00 14.71 9.48
N PRO A 83 7.58 15.17 10.67
CA PRO A 83 8.40 15.18 11.88
C PRO A 83 8.94 13.78 12.17
N TYR A 84 10.15 13.69 12.75
CA TYR A 84 10.83 12.40 12.94
C TYR A 84 9.99 11.37 13.71
N GLU A 85 9.35 11.78 14.80
CA GLU A 85 8.49 10.89 15.60
C GLU A 85 7.28 10.40 14.78
N TYR A 86 6.65 11.30 14.04
CA TYR A 86 5.50 10.99 13.18
C TYR A 86 5.88 10.05 12.04
N ARG A 87 7.04 10.29 11.41
CA ARG A 87 7.60 9.44 10.36
C ARG A 87 7.79 8.00 10.84
N MET A 88 8.32 7.83 12.05
CA MET A 88 8.51 6.49 12.63
C MET A 88 7.17 5.79 12.90
N ILE A 89 6.17 6.52 13.41
CA ILE A 89 4.81 5.99 13.59
C ILE A 89 4.22 5.57 12.25
N LEU A 90 4.32 6.42 11.22
CA LEU A 90 3.79 6.12 9.89
C LEU A 90 4.42 4.85 9.32
N LEU A 91 5.74 4.73 9.34
CA LEU A 91 6.45 3.53 8.87
C LEU A 91 6.03 2.27 9.64
N GLN A 92 5.86 2.36 10.96
CA GLN A 92 5.37 1.25 11.78
C GLN A 92 3.95 0.84 11.42
N VAL A 93 3.05 1.82 11.18
CA VAL A 93 1.68 1.56 10.74
C VAL A 93 1.66 0.84 9.40
N LEU A 94 2.46 1.29 8.43
CA LEU A 94 2.56 0.63 7.11
C LEU A 94 3.10 -0.80 7.22
N ALA A 95 4.12 -1.01 8.06
CA ALA A 95 4.67 -2.34 8.31
C ALA A 95 3.66 -3.26 9.01
N ALA A 96 2.93 -2.73 10.00
CA ALA A 96 1.89 -3.45 10.70
C ALA A 96 0.74 -3.83 9.76
N ASP A 97 0.26 -2.92 8.91
CA ASP A 97 -0.78 -3.19 7.93
C ASP A 97 -0.42 -4.38 7.02
N MET A 98 0.76 -4.34 6.41
CA MET A 98 1.25 -5.42 5.54
C MET A 98 1.35 -6.75 6.31
N PHE A 99 1.88 -6.71 7.53
CA PHE A 99 2.06 -7.90 8.37
C PHE A 99 0.71 -8.52 8.79
N PHE A 100 -0.22 -7.71 9.30
CA PHE A 100 -1.52 -8.18 9.76
C PHE A 100 -2.39 -8.65 8.59
N SER A 101 -2.36 -7.95 7.46
CA SER A 101 -3.09 -8.37 6.25
C SER A 101 -2.55 -9.70 5.72
N TYR A 102 -1.23 -9.90 5.70
CA TYR A 102 -0.62 -11.18 5.31
C TYR A 102 -0.97 -12.30 6.30
N LEU A 103 -0.92 -12.02 7.60
CA LEU A 103 -1.28 -12.99 8.63
C LEU A 103 -2.75 -13.39 8.52
N ALA A 104 -3.65 -12.41 8.32
CA ALA A 104 -5.07 -12.64 8.12
C ALA A 104 -5.33 -13.51 6.89
N ASP A 105 -4.68 -13.22 5.76
CA ASP A 105 -4.74 -14.07 4.58
C ASP A 105 -4.32 -15.52 4.92
N ARG A 106 -3.14 -15.72 5.50
CA ARG A 106 -2.64 -17.07 5.85
C ARG A 106 -3.54 -17.82 6.83
N LEU A 107 -4.13 -17.15 7.80
CA LEU A 107 -5.09 -17.74 8.72
C LEU A 107 -6.38 -18.15 7.99
N CYS A 108 -6.89 -17.30 7.10
CA CYS A 108 -8.05 -17.63 6.26
C CYS A 108 -7.75 -18.84 5.34
N LEU A 109 -6.56 -18.89 4.74
CA LEU A 109 -6.12 -20.04 3.95
C LEU A 109 -6.03 -21.33 4.78
N MET A 110 -5.55 -21.22 6.01
CA MET A 110 -5.43 -22.36 6.91
C MET A 110 -6.80 -22.87 7.38
N LEU A 111 -7.73 -21.97 7.69
CA LEU A 111 -9.06 -22.32 8.21
C LEU A 111 -10.01 -22.81 7.11
N PHE A 112 -10.00 -22.17 5.94
CA PHE A 112 -10.92 -22.45 4.85
C PHE A 112 -10.33 -23.31 3.72
N GLY A 113 -9.02 -23.58 3.77
CA GLY A 113 -8.31 -24.47 2.85
C GLY A 113 -8.03 -23.85 1.46
N GLU A 114 -6.94 -24.29 0.83
CA GLU A 114 -6.73 -24.10 -0.61
C GLU A 114 -7.63 -25.08 -1.36
N GLY A 115 -8.61 -24.55 -2.11
CA GLY A 115 -9.36 -25.34 -3.09
C GLY A 115 -8.39 -25.87 -4.15
N ARG A 116 -7.79 -27.04 -3.90
CA ARG A 116 -7.01 -27.78 -4.88
C ARG A 116 -7.95 -28.20 -6.00
N ALA A 117 -8.08 -27.38 -7.03
CA ALA A 117 -8.68 -27.80 -8.28
C ALA A 117 -7.75 -28.87 -8.88
N THR A 118 -8.12 -30.14 -8.76
CA THR A 118 -7.50 -31.22 -9.53
C THR A 118 -7.67 -30.91 -11.02
N PRO A 119 -6.59 -30.88 -11.82
CA PRO A 119 -6.72 -30.70 -13.26
C PRO A 119 -7.50 -31.89 -13.87
N PRO A 120 -8.37 -31.68 -14.87
CA PRO A 120 -9.02 -32.78 -15.57
C PRO A 120 -7.97 -33.62 -16.32
N THR A 121 -8.06 -34.93 -16.13
CA THR A 121 -7.21 -35.99 -16.73
C THR A 121 -7.33 -36.07 -18.24
#